data_AF-A0AAW1Y1Z8-F1
#
_entry.id   AF-A0AAW1Y1Z8-F1
#
_cell.length_a   1.000
_cell.length_b   1.000
_cell.length_c   1.000
_cell.angle_alpha   90.00
_cell.angle_beta   90.00
_cell.angle_gamma   90.00
#
_symmetry.space_group_name_H-M   'P 1'
#
loop_
_entity.id
_entity.type
_entity.pdbx_description
1 polymer ?
#
loop_
_entity_poly.entity_id
_entity_poly.type
_entity_poly.pdbx_seq_one_letter_code
_entity_poly.pdbx_strand_id
1 'polypeptide(L)'
;MAYEPIQGMELVDATVSGYHGSERQNLIKLMTHAGASFVGVLSWSNAFTHLVCWKFQGRKYEPAKKFTIIIVNHQWIEDCIKQQKRVPEHPYTFQGYG
;
A
#
# COMPACT_ATOMS: atom_id res chain seq x y z
N MET A 1 6.33 -20.55 -13.38
CA MET A 1 5.58 -20.87 -12.14
C MET A 1 4.71 -19.66 -11.85
N ALA A 2 3.39 -19.81 -11.88
CA ALA A 2 2.49 -18.75 -11.42
C ALA A 2 2.59 -18.75 -9.90
N TYR A 3 3.02 -17.63 -9.30
CA TYR A 3 2.93 -17.46 -7.86
C TYR A 3 1.46 -17.33 -7.50
N GLU A 4 1.01 -18.06 -6.49
CA GLU A 4 -0.34 -17.91 -5.96
C GLU A 4 -0.44 -16.58 -5.20
N PRO A 5 -1.60 -15.92 -5.20
CA PRO A 5 -1.82 -14.72 -4.39
C PRO A 5 -1.51 -14.99 -2.92
N ILE A 6 -0.88 -14.03 -2.24
CA ILE A 6 -0.55 -14.17 -0.83
C ILE A 6 -1.82 -14.07 -0.02
N GLN A 7 -2.12 -15.08 0.79
CA GLN A 7 -3.30 -15.12 1.64
C GLN A 7 -3.43 -13.84 2.49
N GLY A 8 -4.60 -13.22 2.45
CA GLY A 8 -4.95 -12.00 3.16
C GLY A 8 -4.61 -10.71 2.40
N MET A 9 -3.88 -10.78 1.28
CA MET A 9 -3.62 -9.61 0.42
C MET A 9 -4.83 -9.27 -0.46
N GLU A 10 -5.73 -10.22 -0.72
CA GLU A 10 -7.00 -9.98 -1.41
C GLU A 10 -7.94 -9.00 -0.67
N LEU A 11 -7.70 -8.77 0.63
CA LEU A 11 -8.41 -7.80 1.47
C LEU A 11 -7.77 -6.39 1.44
N VAL A 12 -6.75 -6.19 0.60
CA VAL A 12 -5.96 -4.97 0.52
C VAL A 12 -6.37 -4.18 -0.71
N ASP A 13 -7.20 -3.15 -0.47
CA ASP A 13 -7.47 -2.09 -1.44
C ASP A 13 -6.52 -0.93 -1.17
N ALA A 14 -5.57 -0.70 -2.08
CA ALA A 14 -4.45 0.18 -1.82
C ALA A 14 -4.25 1.23 -2.92
N THR A 15 -3.90 2.44 -2.51
CA THR A 15 -3.47 3.51 -3.42
C THR A 15 -2.04 3.91 -3.15
N VAL A 16 -1.42 4.56 -4.14
CA VAL A 16 -0.01 4.96 -4.09
C VAL A 16 0.10 6.49 -4.07
N SER A 17 0.99 7.01 -3.22
CA SER A 17 1.31 8.45 -3.13
C SER A 17 2.82 8.69 -3.03
N GLY A 18 3.31 9.69 -3.76
CA GLY A 18 4.72 10.10 -3.75
C GLY A 18 5.62 9.37 -4.75
N TYR A 19 5.16 8.29 -5.38
CA TYR A 19 5.88 7.56 -6.43
C TYR A 19 5.46 8.03 -7.84
N HIS A 20 6.40 8.08 -8.78
CA HIS A 20 6.20 8.63 -10.12
C HIS A 20 6.74 7.70 -11.21
N GLY A 21 6.33 7.93 -12.46
CA GLY A 21 6.87 7.22 -13.63
C GLY A 21 6.86 5.69 -13.50
N SER A 22 8.01 5.09 -13.81
CA SER A 22 8.23 3.64 -13.77
C SER A 22 8.16 3.07 -12.36
N GLU A 23 8.61 3.79 -11.34
CA GLU A 23 8.55 3.35 -9.94
C GLU A 23 7.10 3.10 -9.50
N ARG A 24 6.20 4.03 -9.84
CA ARG A 24 4.76 3.87 -9.58
C ARG A 24 4.18 2.66 -10.30
N GLN A 25 4.55 2.46 -11.57
CA GLN A 25 4.05 1.33 -12.34
C GLN A 25 4.55 -0.01 -11.79
N ASN A 26 5.82 -0.08 -11.38
CA ASN A 26 6.41 -1.27 -10.80
C ASN A 26 5.77 -1.61 -9.45
N LEU A 27 5.55 -0.61 -8.59
CA LEU A 27 4.89 -0.82 -7.31
C LEU A 27 3.46 -1.33 -7.47
N ILE A 28 2.68 -0.78 -8.42
CA ILE A 28 1.34 -1.28 -8.74
C ILE A 28 1.40 -2.75 -9.19
N LYS A 29 2.37 -3.11 -10.04
CA LYS A 29 2.55 -4.51 -10.47
C LYS A 29 2.86 -5.43 -9.29
N LEU A 30 3.75 -5.03 -8.39
CA LEU A 30 4.08 -5.80 -7.18
C LEU A 30 2.84 -5.99 -6.29
N MET A 31 2.07 -4.93 -6.07
CA MET A 31 0.82 -5.02 -5.30
C MET A 31 -0.15 -6.02 -5.92
N THR A 32 -0.41 -5.92 -7.23
CA THR A 32 -1.29 -6.85 -7.95
C THR A 32 -0.75 -8.27 -7.95
N HIS A 33 0.58 -8.44 -8.02
CA HIS A 33 1.23 -9.74 -7.97
C HIS A 33 1.08 -10.39 -6.59
N ALA A 34 1.13 -9.60 -5.51
CA ALA A 34 0.90 -10.07 -4.15
C ALA A 34 -0.57 -10.44 -3.89
N GLY A 35 -1.51 -10.03 -4.75
CA GLY A 35 -2.95 -10.25 -4.58
C GLY A 35 -3.74 -9.02 -4.13
N ALA A 36 -3.11 -7.85 -3.98
CA ALA A 36 -3.76 -6.61 -3.60
C ALA A 36 -4.37 -5.86 -4.80
N SER A 37 -5.43 -5.10 -4.55
CA SER A 37 -6.10 -4.26 -5.55
C SER A 37 -5.54 -2.84 -5.54
N PHE A 38 -5.29 -2.29 -6.73
CA PHE A 38 -4.89 -0.88 -6.86
C PHE A 38 -6.09 0.03 -7.10
N VAL A 39 -6.30 1.01 -6.20
CA VAL A 39 -7.33 2.04 -6.32
C VAL A 39 -6.73 3.33 -6.90
N GLY A 40 -6.97 3.55 -8.19
CA GLY A 40 -6.38 4.65 -8.96
C GLY A 40 -7.04 6.02 -8.78
N VAL A 41 -8.36 6.04 -8.56
CA VAL A 41 -9.14 7.27 -8.37
C VAL A 41 -9.49 7.40 -6.90
N LEU A 42 -9.01 8.49 -6.27
CA LEU A 42 -9.49 8.89 -4.96
C LEU A 42 -10.84 9.60 -5.12
N SER A 43 -11.93 8.84 -5.13
CA SER A 43 -13.14 9.36 -4.53
C SER A 43 -13.01 9.09 -3.04
N TRP A 44 -13.15 10.11 -2.18
CA TRP A 44 -13.20 9.89 -0.73
C TRP A 44 -14.39 9.02 -0.29
N SER A 45 -15.27 8.67 -1.24
CA SER A 45 -16.33 7.65 -1.10
C SER A 45 -15.86 6.23 -1.40
N ASN A 46 -14.76 6.02 -2.14
CA ASN A 46 -14.18 4.70 -2.34
C ASN A 46 -13.27 4.41 -1.16
N ALA A 47 -13.78 3.62 -0.21
CA ALA A 47 -13.01 3.12 0.90
C ALA A 47 -11.80 2.33 0.36
N PHE A 48 -10.59 2.76 0.69
CA PHE A 48 -9.38 1.99 0.50
C PHE A 48 -8.79 1.70 1.88
N THR A 49 -8.22 0.51 2.04
CA THR A 49 -7.71 0.05 3.34
C THR A 49 -6.29 0.54 3.58
N HIS A 50 -5.49 0.73 2.51
CA HIS A 50 -4.08 1.10 2.63
C HIS A 50 -3.64 2.25 1.72
N LEU A 51 -2.76 3.10 2.24
CA LEU A 51 -2.00 4.09 1.47
C LEU A 51 -0.52 3.70 1.47
N VAL A 52 0.01 3.34 0.31
CA VAL A 52 1.46 3.13 0.14
C VAL A 52 2.10 4.48 -0.19
N CYS A 53 2.81 5.06 0.78
CA CYS A 53 3.33 6.42 0.74
C CYS A 53 4.85 6.45 0.89
N TRP A 54 5.55 7.19 0.02
CA TRP A 54 7.00 7.34 0.14
C TRP A 54 7.39 8.37 1.22
N LYS A 55 6.92 9.62 1.09
CA LYS A 55 7.36 10.74 1.95
C LYS A 55 6.40 11.10 3.08
N PHE A 56 5.39 10.25 3.37
CA PHE A 56 4.35 10.51 4.37
C PHE A 56 3.84 11.96 4.36
N GLN A 57 3.59 12.48 3.16
CA GLN A 57 3.19 13.86 2.91
C GLN A 57 2.38 13.96 1.62
N GLY A 58 1.62 15.05 1.48
CA GLY A 58 0.94 15.42 0.23
C GLY A 58 -0.50 14.91 0.16
N ARG A 59 -1.29 15.48 -0.75
CA ARG A 59 -2.77 15.55 -0.75
C ARG A 59 -3.58 14.28 -0.41
N LYS A 60 -2.98 13.09 -0.49
CA LYS A 60 -3.61 11.81 -0.10
C LYS A 60 -3.36 11.44 1.36
N TYR A 61 -2.23 11.86 1.92
CA TYR A 61 -1.76 11.56 3.26
C TYR A 61 -2.59 12.27 4.33
N GLU A 62 -2.82 13.58 4.18
CA GLU A 62 -3.48 14.36 5.23
C GLU A 62 -4.89 13.85 5.56
N PRO A 63 -5.73 13.45 4.60
CA PRO A 63 -7.03 12.93 4.95
C PRO A 63 -6.98 11.43 5.24
N ALA A 64 -6.03 10.65 4.70
CA ALA A 64 -5.82 9.26 5.13
C ALA A 64 -5.51 9.15 6.64
N LYS A 65 -4.79 10.13 7.21
CA LYS A 65 -4.60 10.23 8.66
C LYS A 65 -5.88 10.43 9.48
N LYS A 66 -6.94 10.98 8.87
CA LYS A 66 -8.22 11.28 9.54
C LYS A 66 -9.21 10.13 9.44
N PHE A 67 -8.97 9.19 8.54
CA PHE A 67 -9.77 7.98 8.35
C PHE A 67 -9.02 6.77 8.91
N THR A 68 -9.70 5.63 9.03
CA THR A 68 -9.13 4.36 9.49
C THR A 68 -8.28 3.69 8.40
N ILE A 69 -7.39 4.46 7.77
CA ILE A 69 -6.57 4.02 6.63
C ILE A 69 -5.15 3.72 7.13
N ILE A 70 -4.64 2.55 6.81
CA ILE A 70 -3.31 2.13 7.20
C ILE A 70 -2.30 2.73 6.20
N ILE A 71 -1.32 3.49 6.70
CA ILE A 71 -0.32 4.16 5.85
C ILE A 71 1.01 3.45 6.02
N VAL A 72 1.52 2.84 4.95
CA VAL A 72 2.80 2.11 4.93
C VAL A 72 3.71 2.63 3.82
N ASN A 73 5.00 2.32 3.86
CA ASN A 73 5.91 2.51 2.72
C ASN A 73 5.92 1.27 1.79
N HIS A 74 6.67 1.34 0.67
CA HIS A 74 6.73 0.25 -0.32
C HIS A 74 7.36 -1.04 0.21
N GLN A 75 8.22 -0.95 1.23
CA GLN A 75 8.92 -2.11 1.79
C GLN A 75 7.94 -3.16 2.34
N TRP A 76 6.76 -2.74 2.81
CA TRP A 76 5.72 -3.66 3.25
C TRP A 76 5.28 -4.63 2.14
N ILE A 77 5.08 -4.12 0.91
CA ILE A 77 4.71 -4.96 -0.24
C ILE A 77 5.85 -5.90 -0.62
N GLU A 78 7.09 -5.39 -0.63
CA GLU A 78 8.27 -6.17 -0.97
C GLU A 78 8.49 -7.32 0.02
N ASP A 79 8.35 -7.05 1.32
CA ASP A 79 8.53 -8.07 2.35
C ASP A 79 7.37 -9.06 2.39
N CYS A 80 6.14 -8.64 2.07
CA CYS A 80 5.03 -9.58 1.84
C CYS A 80 5.37 -10.59 0.74
N ILE A 81 5.90 -10.12 -0.39
CA ILE A 81 6.31 -10.96 -1.52
C ILE A 81 7.49 -11.85 -1.13
N LYS A 82 8.52 -11.28 -0.52
CA LYS A 82 9.73 -12.02 -0.13
C LYS A 82 9.42 -13.13 0.86
N GLN A 83 8.50 -12.91 1.80
CA GLN A 83 8.13 -13.87 2.83
C GLN A 83 6.95 -14.77 2.41
N GLN A 84 6.34 -14.51 1.24
CA GLN A 84 5.13 -15.21 0.76
C GLN A 84 4.00 -15.19 1.81
N LYS A 85 3.87 -14.08 2.54
CA LYS A 85 2.93 -13.92 3.66
C LYS A 85 2.60 -12.45 3.86
N ARG A 86 1.35 -12.13 4.19
CA ARG A 86 1.00 -10.78 4.67
C ARG A 86 1.70 -10.52 6.01
N VAL A 87 2.72 -9.68 6.00
CA VAL A 87 3.46 -9.26 7.20
C VAL A 87 2.71 -8.12 7.91
N PRO A 88 2.92 -7.90 9.21
CA PRO A 88 2.29 -6.80 9.93
C PRO A 88 2.62 -5.44 9.31
N GLU A 89 1.65 -4.54 9.27
CA GLU A 89 1.81 -3.20 8.67
C GLU A 89 2.60 -2.26 9.57
N HIS A 90 2.46 -2.40 10.90
CA HIS A 90 3.01 -1.47 11.91
C HIS A 90 4.50 -1.11 11.72
N PRO A 91 5.42 -2.04 11.43
CA PRO A 91 6.84 -1.73 11.22
C PRO A 91 7.12 -0.82 10.02
N TYR A 92 6.17 -0.71 9.08
CA TYR A 92 6.28 0.06 7.84
C TYR A 92 5.45 1.34 7.87
N THR A 93 4.70 1.55 8.94
CA THR A 93 3.99 2.81 9.18
C THR A 93 4.99 3.89 9.59
N PHE A 94 4.66 5.15 9.30
CA PHE A 94 5.42 6.27 9.85
C PHE A 94 5.25 6.27 11.37
N GLN A 95 6.23 5.71 12.07
CA GLN A 95 6.47 6.09 13.45
C GLN A 95 6.95 7.53 13.43
N GLY A 96 5.98 8.45 13.43
CA GLY A 96 6.25 9.77 13.95
C GLY A 96 6.76 9.56 15.36
N TYR A 97 8.05 9.81 15.56
CA TYR A 97 8.54 10.15 16.89
C TYR A 97 7.57 11.16 17.50
N GLY A 98 7.21 10.92 18.76
CA GLY A 98 6.48 11.90 19.57
C GLY A 98 7.16 13.26 19.59
#